data_AF-A0A2N9AL76-F1
#
_entry.id   AF-A0A2N9AL76-F1
#
_cell.length_a   1.000
_cell.length_b   1.000
_cell.length_c   1.000
_cell.angle_alpha   90.00
_cell.angle_beta   90.00
_cell.angle_gamma   90.00
#
_symmetry.space_group_name_H-M   'P 1'
#
loop_
_entity.id
_entity.type
_entity.pdbx_description
1 polymer ?
#
loop_
_entity_poly.entity_id
_entity_poly.type
_entity_poly.pdbx_seq_one_letter_code
_entity_poly.pdbx_strand_id
1 'polypeptide(L)'
;MADVTNLRSPAEAGLSKLFESARKGFASEQAISREEAFRFFEATGLPSRRVEAFKYTDLRAAITEAAPPAEAPSEDAARAAVAGTTGFNAVEAVRLTFVNGHLVASLSDLDRVPEGVTVTPLNEAMGKGDARLKLLAPRRAGAREPDLPAQHRLPRGWCADLGRPRRQAGDADPPALRRHG
;
A
#
# COMPACT_ATOMS: atom_id res chain seq x y z
N MET A 1 -39.75 -15.79 -10.89
CA MET A 1 -38.59 -16.00 -9.98
C MET A 1 -38.39 -14.70 -9.23
N ALA A 2 -38.52 -14.71 -7.90
CA ALA A 2 -38.29 -13.51 -7.10
C ALA A 2 -36.81 -13.14 -7.20
N ASP A 3 -36.53 -11.94 -7.69
CA ASP A 3 -35.21 -11.35 -7.69
C ASP A 3 -34.86 -11.06 -6.23
N VAL A 4 -34.02 -11.90 -5.61
CA VAL A 4 -33.51 -11.66 -4.27
C VAL A 4 -32.48 -10.55 -4.39
N THR A 5 -32.96 -9.31 -4.45
CA THR A 5 -32.10 -8.13 -4.33
C THR A 5 -31.47 -8.19 -2.94
N ASN A 6 -30.22 -8.65 -2.89
CA ASN A 6 -29.43 -8.61 -1.67
C ASN A 6 -29.41 -7.14 -1.21
N LEU A 7 -30.07 -6.84 -0.09
CA LEU A 7 -30.20 -5.47 0.41
C LEU A 7 -28.79 -4.87 0.58
N ARG A 8 -28.45 -3.87 -0.23
CA ARG A 8 -27.17 -3.15 -0.11
C ARG A 8 -27.14 -2.44 1.24
N SER A 9 -26.00 -2.46 1.91
CA SER A 9 -25.82 -1.68 3.14
C SER A 9 -25.76 -0.18 2.81
N PRO A 10 -26.01 0.71 3.80
CA PRO A 10 -25.85 2.15 3.60
C PRO A 10 -24.44 2.54 3.13
N ALA A 11 -23.40 1.90 3.66
CA ALA A 11 -22.02 2.09 3.21
C ALA A 11 -21.81 1.68 1.75
N GLU A 12 -22.31 0.51 1.33
CA GLU A 12 -22.20 0.04 -0.06
C GLU A 12 -22.91 1.01 -1.02
N ALA A 13 -24.12 1.46 -0.67
CA ALA A 13 -24.85 2.44 -1.46
C ALA A 13 -24.14 3.80 -1.53
N GLY A 14 -23.51 4.23 -0.43
CA GLY A 14 -22.70 5.45 -0.37
C GLY A 14 -21.46 5.36 -1.25
N LEU A 15 -20.73 4.24 -1.21
CA LEU A 15 -19.56 3.99 -2.05
C LEU A 15 -19.92 4.00 -3.54
N SER A 16 -21.06 3.42 -3.94
CA SER A 16 -21.58 3.53 -5.31
C SER A 16 -21.79 4.99 -5.74
N LYS A 17 -22.41 5.81 -4.90
CA LYS A 17 -22.63 7.24 -5.21
C LYS A 17 -21.33 8.03 -5.33
N LEU A 18 -20.37 7.76 -4.45
CA LEU A 18 -19.06 8.41 -4.49
C LEU A 18 -18.30 8.02 -5.76
N PHE A 19 -18.34 6.75 -6.16
CA PHE A 19 -17.71 6.30 -7.40
C PHE A 19 -18.35 6.93 -8.64
N GLU A 20 -19.68 6.99 -8.71
CA GLU A 20 -20.42 7.65 -9.79
C GLU A 20 -20.06 9.13 -9.94
N SER A 21 -19.79 9.81 -8.82
CA SER A 21 -19.36 11.19 -8.82
C SER A 21 -17.90 11.32 -9.30
N ALA A 22 -17.02 10.44 -8.81
CA ALA A 22 -15.60 10.44 -9.13
C ALA A 22 -15.32 10.07 -10.60
N ARG A 23 -16.06 9.11 -11.17
CA ARG A 23 -15.77 8.57 -12.50
C ARG A 23 -15.89 9.58 -13.63
N LYS A 24 -16.66 10.65 -13.43
CA LYS A 24 -16.78 11.78 -14.37
C LYS A 24 -15.45 12.50 -14.62
N GLY A 25 -14.49 12.37 -13.69
CA GLY A 25 -13.16 12.95 -13.81
C GLY A 25 -12.07 12.01 -14.35
N PHE A 26 -12.40 10.77 -14.71
CA PHE A 26 -11.40 9.81 -15.22
C PHE A 26 -11.19 9.97 -16.72
N ALA A 27 -9.93 9.84 -17.18
CA ALA A 27 -9.62 9.67 -18.59
C ALA A 27 -10.07 8.27 -19.08
N SER A 28 -10.27 8.11 -20.39
CA SER A 28 -11.05 7.00 -20.98
C SER A 28 -10.53 5.59 -20.66
N GLU A 29 -9.24 5.32 -20.85
CA GLU A 29 -8.66 4.00 -20.56
C GLU A 29 -8.65 3.71 -19.05
N GLN A 30 -8.45 4.74 -18.23
CA GLN A 30 -8.44 4.67 -16.78
C GLN A 30 -9.85 4.46 -16.21
N ALA A 31 -10.86 4.99 -16.90
CA ALA A 31 -12.26 4.76 -16.58
C ALA A 31 -12.61 3.28 -16.74
N ILE A 32 -12.24 2.65 -17.86
CA ILE A 32 -12.56 1.23 -18.12
C ILE A 32 -12.06 0.31 -17.00
N SER A 33 -10.77 0.40 -16.64
CA SER A 33 -10.19 -0.48 -15.59
C SER A 33 -10.81 -0.26 -14.20
N ARG A 34 -11.12 1.00 -13.85
CA ARG A 34 -11.76 1.34 -12.58
C ARG A 34 -13.23 0.92 -12.56
N GLU A 35 -13.94 1.07 -13.67
CA GLU A 35 -15.32 0.61 -13.82
C GLU A 35 -15.42 -0.90 -13.74
N GLU A 36 -14.51 -1.66 -14.35
CA GLU A 36 -14.46 -3.11 -14.20
C GLU A 36 -14.24 -3.54 -12.75
N ALA A 37 -13.29 -2.91 -12.05
CA ALA A 37 -13.04 -3.18 -10.64
C ALA A 37 -14.26 -2.82 -9.78
N PHE A 38 -14.92 -1.70 -10.08
CA PHE A 38 -16.10 -1.26 -9.33
C PHE A 38 -17.32 -2.15 -9.60
N ARG A 39 -17.51 -2.64 -10.82
CA ARG A 39 -18.57 -3.61 -11.14
C ARG A 39 -18.41 -4.91 -10.36
N PHE A 40 -17.17 -5.37 -10.14
CA PHE A 40 -16.91 -6.49 -9.26
C PHE A 40 -17.32 -6.19 -7.81
N PHE A 41 -16.97 -5.01 -7.31
CA PHE A 41 -17.42 -4.55 -6.00
C PHE A 41 -18.96 -4.49 -5.91
N GLU A 42 -19.65 -3.97 -6.92
CA GLU A 42 -21.11 -3.91 -6.92
C GLU A 42 -21.79 -5.28 -6.92
N ALA A 43 -21.15 -6.28 -7.54
CA ALA A 43 -21.65 -7.66 -7.56
C ALA A 43 -21.40 -8.40 -6.24
N THR A 44 -20.30 -8.08 -5.54
CA THR A 44 -19.85 -8.81 -4.34
C THR A 44 -20.18 -8.12 -3.02
N GLY A 45 -20.27 -6.80 -3.03
CA GLY A 45 -20.45 -5.96 -1.85
C GLY A 45 -19.23 -5.93 -0.94
N LEU A 46 -19.40 -5.36 0.25
CA LEU A 46 -18.42 -5.46 1.33
C LEU A 46 -18.39 -6.90 1.85
N PRO A 47 -17.20 -7.48 2.06
CA PRO A 47 -17.10 -8.84 2.56
C PRO A 47 -17.60 -8.92 4.01
N SER A 48 -18.28 -10.03 4.29
CA SER A 48 -18.77 -10.39 5.64
C SER A 48 -18.09 -11.67 6.12
N ARG A 49 -18.37 -12.08 7.37
CA ARG A 49 -17.85 -13.32 7.97
C ARG A 49 -18.28 -14.62 7.24
N ARG A 50 -19.17 -14.52 6.25
CA ARG A 50 -19.54 -15.63 5.34
C ARG A 50 -18.45 -15.92 4.31
N VAL A 51 -17.56 -14.96 4.05
CA VAL A 51 -16.38 -15.15 3.20
C VAL A 51 -15.25 -15.63 4.09
N GLU A 52 -14.67 -16.80 3.81
CA GLU A 52 -13.66 -17.42 4.67
C GLU A 52 -12.44 -16.51 4.94
N ALA A 53 -11.99 -15.76 3.93
CA ALA A 53 -10.91 -14.78 4.09
C ALA A 53 -11.22 -13.64 5.10
N PHE A 54 -12.49 -13.43 5.43
CA PHE A 54 -12.99 -12.37 6.32
C PHE A 54 -13.69 -12.94 7.58
N LYS A 55 -13.45 -14.21 7.92
CA LYS A 55 -14.07 -14.89 9.07
C LYS A 55 -13.96 -14.11 10.38
N TYR A 56 -12.86 -13.41 10.55
CA TYR A 56 -12.49 -12.65 11.76
C TYR A 56 -12.53 -11.13 11.56
N THR A 57 -12.85 -10.65 10.35
CA THR A 57 -12.83 -9.23 10.01
C THR A 57 -14.07 -8.90 9.18
N ASP A 58 -15.18 -8.60 9.84
CA ASP A 58 -16.45 -8.27 9.17
C ASP A 58 -16.43 -6.83 8.65
N LEU A 59 -15.99 -6.62 7.40
CA LEU A 59 -15.94 -5.27 6.83
C LEU A 59 -17.33 -4.70 6.59
N ARG A 60 -18.32 -5.52 6.24
CA ARG A 60 -19.71 -5.09 6.08
C ARG A 60 -20.31 -4.56 7.38
N ALA A 61 -19.94 -5.12 8.53
CA ALA A 61 -20.35 -4.62 9.84
C ALA A 61 -19.50 -3.43 10.32
N ALA A 62 -18.19 -3.42 10.02
CA ALA A 62 -17.27 -2.39 10.48
C ALA A 62 -17.44 -1.06 9.74
N ILE A 63 -17.82 -1.09 8.46
CA ILE A 63 -18.02 0.09 7.63
C ILE A 63 -19.52 0.37 7.57
N THR A 64 -20.00 1.27 8.43
CA THR A 64 -21.41 1.62 8.53
C THR A 64 -21.85 2.64 7.50
N GLU A 65 -20.96 3.58 7.15
CA GLU A 65 -21.19 4.65 6.20
C GLU A 65 -19.99 4.84 5.26
N ALA A 66 -20.23 5.42 4.09
CA ALA A 66 -19.19 5.74 3.13
C ALA A 66 -18.60 7.12 3.43
N ALA A 67 -17.38 7.16 3.93
CA ALA A 67 -16.65 8.41 4.12
C ALA A 67 -16.27 9.01 2.75
N PRO A 68 -16.43 10.33 2.54
CA PRO A 68 -15.99 10.98 1.32
C PRO A 68 -14.45 10.90 1.19
N PRO A 69 -13.91 10.94 -0.04
CA PRO A 69 -12.48 11.08 -0.26
C PRO A 69 -11.95 12.34 0.44
N ALA A 70 -10.77 12.24 1.03
CA ALA A 70 -10.15 13.37 1.68
C ALA A 70 -9.71 14.44 0.67
N GLU A 71 -9.90 15.71 1.05
CA GLU A 71 -9.44 16.85 0.26
C GLU A 71 -7.91 16.93 0.21
N ALA A 72 -7.39 17.61 -0.81
CA ALA A 72 -5.96 17.89 -0.91
C ALA A 72 -5.54 18.78 0.27
N PRO A 73 -4.49 18.41 1.01
CA PRO A 73 -4.05 19.18 2.17
C PRO A 73 -3.44 20.51 1.71
N SER A 74 -3.61 21.57 2.53
CA SER A 74 -2.79 22.76 2.41
C SER A 74 -1.32 22.44 2.74
N GLU A 75 -0.40 23.28 2.29
CA GLU A 75 1.03 23.06 2.54
C GLU A 75 1.36 23.04 4.04
N ASP A 76 0.77 23.94 4.82
CA ASP A 76 0.96 23.98 6.27
C ASP A 76 0.40 22.74 6.96
N ALA A 77 -0.79 22.28 6.55
CA ALA A 77 -1.39 21.05 7.08
C ALA A 77 -0.54 19.82 6.74
N ALA A 78 0.01 19.76 5.53
CA ALA A 78 0.92 18.70 5.13
C ALA A 78 2.22 18.70 5.96
N ARG A 79 2.84 19.87 6.16
CA ARG A 79 4.04 20.02 7.00
C ARG A 79 3.76 19.58 8.44
N ALA A 80 2.64 20.02 9.02
CA ALA A 80 2.23 19.62 10.36
C ALA A 80 2.00 18.11 10.47
N ALA A 81 1.36 17.49 9.47
CA ALA A 81 1.10 16.05 9.44
C ALA A 81 2.38 15.20 9.44
N VAL A 82 3.47 15.71 8.85
CA VAL A 82 4.73 14.95 8.74
C VAL A 82 5.82 15.36 9.72
N ALA A 83 5.63 16.43 10.50
CA ALA A 83 6.63 16.98 11.40
C ALA A 83 7.18 15.96 12.44
N GLY A 84 6.37 14.97 12.82
CA GLY A 84 6.74 13.90 13.74
C GLY A 84 7.19 12.59 13.10
N THR A 85 7.22 12.50 11.77
CA THR A 85 7.50 11.24 11.07
C THR A 85 9.00 10.96 11.05
N THR A 86 9.48 10.15 12.00
CA THR A 86 10.92 9.84 12.16
C THR A 86 11.30 8.41 11.80
N GLY A 87 10.32 7.54 11.55
CA GLY A 87 10.51 6.09 11.43
C GLY A 87 11.53 5.63 10.36
N PHE A 88 11.81 6.47 9.37
CA PHE A 88 12.73 6.16 8.26
C PHE A 88 13.93 7.12 8.16
N ASN A 89 14.15 8.00 9.14
CA ASN A 89 15.20 9.02 9.05
C ASN A 89 16.64 8.46 8.98
N ALA A 90 16.86 7.24 9.46
CA ALA A 90 18.16 6.57 9.38
C ALA A 90 18.42 5.88 8.02
N VAL A 91 17.44 5.87 7.12
CA VAL A 91 17.56 5.24 5.81
C VAL A 91 17.98 6.30 4.78
N GLU A 92 19.11 6.09 4.13
CA GLU A 92 19.51 6.88 2.98
C GLU A 92 18.67 6.47 1.77
N ALA A 93 17.58 7.20 1.51
CA ALA A 93 16.66 6.94 0.41
C ALA A 93 16.01 8.22 -0.11
N VAL A 94 15.45 8.14 -1.32
CA VAL A 94 14.55 9.15 -1.88
C VAL A 94 13.22 9.07 -1.15
N ARG A 95 12.78 10.18 -0.53
CA ARG A 95 11.51 10.23 0.18
C ARG A 95 10.39 10.78 -0.70
N LEU A 96 9.29 10.03 -0.82
CA LEU A 96 8.04 10.51 -1.42
C LEU A 96 6.99 10.65 -0.32
N THR A 97 6.41 11.84 -0.19
CA THR A 97 5.51 12.19 0.90
C THR A 97 4.07 12.21 0.42
N PHE A 98 3.22 11.38 1.03
CA PHE A 98 1.79 11.35 0.77
C PHE A 98 1.03 11.72 2.03
N VAL A 99 0.08 12.66 1.91
CA VAL A 99 -0.82 13.05 3.00
C VAL A 99 -2.24 12.92 2.48
N ASN A 100 -3.08 12.15 3.18
CA ASN A 100 -4.46 11.87 2.79
C ASN A 100 -4.62 11.32 1.36
N GLY A 101 -3.63 10.58 0.87
CA GLY A 101 -3.61 10.01 -0.49
C GLY A 101 -3.10 10.97 -1.59
N HIS A 102 -2.72 12.19 -1.24
CA HIS A 102 -2.19 13.18 -2.18
C HIS A 102 -0.66 13.29 -2.05
N LEU A 103 0.04 13.29 -3.18
CA LEU A 103 1.49 13.52 -3.23
C LEU A 103 1.79 14.98 -2.90
N VAL A 104 2.60 15.23 -1.87
CA VAL A 104 3.06 16.57 -1.49
C VAL A 104 4.46 16.77 -2.07
N ALA A 105 4.50 17.33 -3.29
CA ALA A 105 5.75 17.49 -4.05
C ALA A 105 6.81 18.31 -3.29
N SER A 106 6.41 19.39 -2.61
CA SER A 106 7.33 20.25 -1.85
C SER A 106 7.99 19.58 -0.64
N LEU A 107 7.45 18.45 -0.18
CA LEU A 107 7.99 17.64 0.92
C LEU A 107 8.58 16.31 0.43
N SER A 108 8.72 16.16 -0.88
CA SER A 108 9.25 14.96 -1.54
C SER A 108 10.58 15.26 -2.21
N ASP A 109 11.47 14.27 -2.22
CA ASP A 109 12.81 14.37 -2.80
C ASP A 109 12.80 14.06 -4.32
N LEU A 110 11.83 14.61 -5.07
CA LEU A 110 11.66 14.33 -6.49
C LEU A 110 12.88 14.72 -7.33
N ASP A 111 13.65 15.72 -6.89
CA ASP A 111 14.87 16.19 -7.55
C ASP A 111 16.12 15.39 -7.17
N ARG A 112 16.03 14.46 -6.20
CA ARG A 112 17.14 13.60 -5.75
C ARG A 112 17.03 12.17 -6.29
N VAL A 113 16.17 11.96 -7.28
CA VAL A 113 16.01 10.65 -7.92
C VAL A 113 17.30 10.30 -8.67
N PRO A 114 17.93 9.13 -8.40
CA PRO A 114 19.16 8.72 -9.06
C PRO A 114 19.00 8.56 -10.57
N GLU A 115 20.12 8.66 -11.29
CA GLU A 115 20.15 8.38 -12.73
C GLU A 115 19.64 6.95 -13.04
N GLY A 116 18.87 6.83 -14.12
CA GLY A 116 18.23 5.58 -14.52
C GLY A 116 16.92 5.25 -13.81
N VAL A 117 16.52 6.03 -12.80
CA VAL A 117 15.20 5.93 -12.15
C VAL A 117 14.32 7.08 -12.59
N THR A 118 13.05 6.79 -12.89
CA THR A 118 12.04 7.82 -13.21
C THR A 118 10.90 7.72 -12.22
N VAL A 119 10.55 8.85 -11.62
CA VAL A 119 9.38 8.98 -10.75
C VAL A 119 8.42 9.96 -11.41
N THR A 120 7.22 9.47 -11.73
CA THR A 120 6.15 10.28 -12.32
C THR A 120 4.93 10.20 -11.42
N PRO A 121 4.34 11.34 -11.00
CA PRO A 121 3.07 11.34 -10.28
C PRO A 121 1.98 10.60 -11.09
N LEU A 122 1.23 9.71 -10.43
CA LEU A 122 0.24 8.86 -11.13
C LEU A 122 -0.86 9.69 -11.80
N ASN A 123 -1.31 10.78 -11.17
CA ASN A 123 -2.28 11.71 -11.75
C ASN A 123 -1.75 12.37 -13.03
N GLU A 124 -0.47 12.75 -13.07
CA GLU A 124 0.18 13.32 -14.25
C GLU A 124 0.30 12.27 -15.36
N ALA A 125 0.77 11.06 -15.02
CA ALA A 125 0.87 9.95 -15.97
C ALA A 125 -0.50 9.63 -16.59
N MET A 126 -1.56 9.62 -15.76
CA MET A 126 -2.95 9.43 -16.21
C MET A 126 -3.42 10.56 -17.12
N GLY A 127 -3.16 11.83 -16.78
CA GLY A 127 -3.53 12.98 -17.61
C GLY A 127 -2.82 13.01 -18.96
N LYS A 128 -1.59 12.49 -19.03
CA LYS A 128 -0.79 12.39 -20.27
C LYS A 128 -1.02 11.11 -21.07
N GLY A 129 -1.77 10.14 -20.53
CA GLY A 129 -1.95 8.84 -21.17
C GLY A 129 -0.63 8.06 -21.32
N ASP A 130 0.23 8.08 -20.29
CA ASP A 130 1.52 7.39 -20.34
C ASP A 130 1.33 5.89 -20.64
N ALA A 131 2.09 5.38 -21.61
CA ALA A 131 2.01 3.99 -22.05
C ALA A 131 2.29 2.98 -20.91
N ARG A 132 3.05 3.37 -19.89
CA ARG A 132 3.35 2.54 -18.70
C ARG A 132 2.10 2.21 -17.89
N LEU A 133 1.01 2.98 -18.01
CA LEU A 133 -0.24 2.71 -17.30
C LEU A 133 -0.85 1.34 -17.67
N LYS A 134 -0.53 0.81 -18.86
CA LYS A 134 -0.95 -0.54 -19.29
C LYS A 134 -0.39 -1.65 -18.39
N LEU A 135 0.69 -1.38 -17.66
CA LEU A 135 1.28 -2.33 -16.71
C LEU A 135 0.52 -2.40 -15.38
N LEU A 136 -0.32 -1.41 -15.09
CA LEU A 136 -1.09 -1.32 -13.83
C LEU A 136 -2.45 -2.02 -13.93
N ALA A 137 -2.60 -2.99 -14.84
CA ALA A 137 -3.85 -3.66 -15.17
C ALA A 137 -4.62 -4.15 -13.93
N PRO A 138 -5.98 -4.10 -13.96
CA PRO A 138 -6.79 -4.47 -12.81
C PRO A 138 -6.53 -5.93 -12.44
N ARG A 139 -5.91 -6.14 -11.27
CA ARG A 139 -5.96 -7.43 -10.59
C ARG A 139 -7.42 -7.68 -10.24
N ARG A 140 -8.02 -8.73 -10.82
CA ARG A 140 -9.33 -9.20 -10.35
C ARG A 140 -9.21 -9.50 -8.85
N ALA A 141 -9.93 -8.76 -8.01
CA ALA A 141 -10.08 -9.14 -6.61
C ALA A 141 -10.70 -10.54 -6.59
N GLY A 142 -10.02 -11.51 -5.97
CA GLY A 142 -10.43 -12.92 -6.02
C GLY A 142 -9.84 -13.75 -7.17
N ALA A 143 -8.92 -13.19 -7.97
CA ALA A 143 -7.94 -14.05 -8.64
C ALA A 143 -7.18 -14.76 -7.52
N ARG A 144 -7.54 -16.03 -7.30
CA ARG A 144 -6.73 -16.97 -6.53
C ARG A 144 -5.29 -16.74 -6.97
N GLU A 145 -4.36 -16.66 -6.03
CA GLU A 145 -2.96 -16.79 -6.37
C GLU A 145 -2.87 -18.00 -7.30
N PRO A 146 -2.48 -17.85 -8.59
CA PRO A 146 -2.26 -19.02 -9.41
C PRO A 146 -1.23 -19.82 -8.64
N ASP A 147 -1.51 -21.10 -8.38
CA ASP A 147 -0.59 -22.00 -7.67
C ASP A 147 0.80 -21.73 -8.23
N LEU A 148 1.63 -20.99 -7.46
CA LEU A 148 2.96 -20.66 -7.93
C LEU A 148 3.65 -22.02 -8.09
N PRO A 149 4.11 -22.39 -9.29
CA PRO A 149 4.88 -23.60 -9.42
C PRO A 149 6.06 -23.49 -8.44
N ALA A 150 6.39 -24.60 -7.78
CA ALA A 150 7.29 -24.68 -6.62
C ALA A 150 8.67 -24.01 -6.81
N GLN A 151 9.03 -23.65 -8.04
CA GLN A 151 10.25 -22.96 -8.48
C GLN A 151 10.40 -21.49 -8.07
N HIS A 152 9.38 -20.84 -7.48
CA HIS A 152 9.51 -19.50 -6.87
C HIS A 152 9.52 -19.48 -5.34
N ARG A 153 9.49 -20.64 -4.68
CA ARG A 153 9.71 -20.69 -3.23
C ARG A 153 11.18 -20.38 -2.97
N LEU A 154 11.47 -19.17 -2.48
CA LEU A 154 12.82 -18.80 -2.02
C LEU A 154 13.37 -19.93 -1.13
N PRO A 155 14.63 -20.36 -1.34
CA PRO A 155 15.21 -21.40 -0.49
C PRO A 155 15.17 -20.95 0.96
N ARG A 156 14.77 -21.87 1.85
CA ARG A 156 14.80 -21.70 3.31
C ARG A 156 16.27 -21.55 3.73
N GLY A 157 16.81 -20.35 3.60
CA GLY A 157 18.24 -20.08 3.79
C GLY A 157 18.66 -18.64 3.53
N TRP A 158 17.77 -17.78 3.00
CA TRP A 158 18.03 -16.34 2.87
C TRP A 158 17.82 -15.61 4.20
N CYS A 159 18.51 -16.03 5.25
CA CYS A 159 18.89 -15.12 6.33
C CYS A 159 20.21 -14.49 5.90
N ALA A 160 20.14 -13.22 5.52
CA ALA A 160 21.28 -12.41 5.14
C ALA A 160 22.41 -12.56 6.16
N ASP A 161 23.59 -12.92 5.63
CA ASP A 161 24.87 -12.86 6.30
C ASP A 161 25.23 -11.37 6.49
N LEU A 162 24.58 -10.71 7.44
CA LEU A 162 25.02 -9.41 7.93
C LEU A 162 26.22 -9.67 8.84
N GLY A 163 27.39 -9.36 8.28
CA GLY A 163 28.71 -9.64 8.83
C GLY A 163 28.80 -9.41 10.34
N ARG A 164 29.08 -10.49 11.08
CA ARG A 164 29.63 -10.39 12.43
C ARG A 164 31.05 -9.82 12.33
N PRO A 165 31.42 -8.81 13.14
CA PRO A 165 32.81 -8.42 13.25
C PRO A 165 33.63 -9.56 13.87
N ARG A 166 34.74 -9.92 13.22
CA ARG A 166 35.76 -10.83 13.75
C ARG A 166 36.28 -10.28 15.08
N ARG A 167 36.04 -10.97 16.20
CA ARG A 167 36.87 -10.81 17.39
C ARG A 167 38.24 -11.37 17.07
N GLN A 168 39.27 -10.53 16.98
CA GLN A 168 40.64 -10.99 17.11
C GLN A 168 40.89 -11.34 18.58
N ALA A 169 41.34 -12.57 18.81
CA ALA A 169 41.96 -12.97 20.06
C ALA A 169 43.36 -12.34 20.10
N GLY A 170 43.65 -11.65 21.20
CA GLY A 170 44.97 -11.10 21.51
C GLY A 170 45.18 -11.21 23.02
N ASP A 171 46.12 -12.06 23.38
CA ASP A 171 46.59 -12.48 24.70
C ASP A 171 46.72 -11.38 25.77
N ALA A 172 46.27 -11.70 27.00
CA ALA A 172 46.98 -11.39 28.24
C ALA A 172 46.26 -12.05 29.44
N ASP A 173 46.82 -13.17 29.90
CA ASP A 173 46.54 -13.79 31.20
C ASP A 173 47.19 -12.95 32.33
N PRO A 174 46.52 -12.73 33.47
CA PRO A 174 47.24 -12.50 34.72
C PRO A 174 46.89 -13.56 35.80
N PRO A 175 47.83 -13.84 36.70
CA PRO A 175 47.93 -15.13 37.38
C PRO A 175 46.98 -15.27 38.58
N ALA A 176 46.68 -16.54 38.84
CA ALA A 176 46.02 -17.03 40.04
C ALA A 176 46.76 -16.57 41.31
N LEU A 177 46.02 -15.98 42.24
CA LEU A 177 46.41 -15.87 43.65
C LEU A 177 45.45 -16.68 44.52
N ARG A 178 46.07 -17.58 45.27
CA ARG A 178 45.49 -18.58 46.16
C ARG A 178 44.81 -17.93 47.37
N ARG A 179 43.87 -18.70 47.93
CA ARG A 179 43.21 -18.58 49.24
C ARG A 179 44.17 -18.19 50.37
N HIS A 180 43.69 -17.43 51.35
CA HIS A 180 43.66 -17.74 52.79
C HIS A 180 43.13 -16.54 53.59
N GLY A 181 42.26 -16.80 54.58
CA GLY A 181 41.71 -15.82 55.52
C GLY A 181 40.25 -16.10 55.81
#